data_AF-A0AA35SVR0-F1
#
_entry.id   AF-A0AA35SVR0-F1
#
_cell.length_a   1.000
_cell.length_b   1.000
_cell.length_c   1.000
_cell.angle_alpha   90.00
_cell.angle_beta   90.00
_cell.angle_gamma   90.00
#
_symmetry.space_group_name_H-M   'P 1'
#
loop_
_entity.id
_entity.type
_entity.pdbx_description
1 polymer ?
#
loop_
_entity_poly.entity_id
_entity_poly.type
_entity_poly.pdbx_seq_one_letter_code
_entity_poly.pdbx_strand_id
1 'polypeptide(L)'
;MATYGRKEDQLAYSMEALDITSMRPDIKAAKDANALIKSKLGYRDEDELDTGVQKVQPLPFLDEEILKYHAQIRESVTPAQRVNDKVPSQVLQKVDRATAMAKEGETSLFKASQLLEFTFEAYQYARGAAQDKYDLKRNSEQHLSKFGEGFENMLKYRLEADLTKAAVELDNCQRSLERALEGSKGDVCSQEARARDEDAVIEDSSLKESHEQVKEMVRVEKSELHTIGEQCLKDMRTIDEELRTLKQRKNRVEEQCKIEDAKRAKQLKENREEQRVLEERLRILRLEEARLVKEREMEEQLQHTADETYAATERDILGWRGKIEHLRARTETSLGVMTCMEECTDVIMEDAKRKKRMWKERLRETAVESLWILRETLLIKGAAFMMVLEDNKSNAAESTKLIAHYEGEKISAARSGFAPRVDDAKRCIEQYKGARVEYEQKSAESSDIIKTIREEMGTLDEKLHSLRPGLKRDTLENRYEELKQKKGQAFSVMSIDGIVFSFYHRLPQ
;
A
#
# COMPACT_ATOMS: atom_id res chain seq x y z
N MET A 1 -72.47 28.52 -103.61
CA MET A 1 -71.44 29.24 -102.83
C MET A 1 -72.08 29.61 -101.49
N ALA A 2 -71.39 29.34 -100.37
CA ALA A 2 -71.90 29.25 -98.97
C ALA A 2 -72.85 28.06 -98.73
N THR A 3 -72.84 27.26 -97.64
CA THR A 3 -72.21 27.27 -96.29
C THR A 3 -72.37 25.88 -95.61
N TYR A 4 -71.81 25.72 -94.39
CA TYR A 4 -71.82 24.59 -93.40
C TYR A 4 -70.60 23.64 -93.48
N GLY A 5 -69.76 23.37 -92.47
CA GLY A 5 -69.75 23.69 -91.03
C GLY A 5 -69.61 22.42 -90.16
N ARG A 6 -68.42 22.16 -89.58
CA ARG A 6 -68.06 21.31 -88.39
C ARG A 6 -66.51 21.17 -88.35
N LYS A 7 -65.74 21.86 -87.49
CA LYS A 7 -65.37 21.59 -86.06
C LYS A 7 -64.82 20.17 -85.77
N GLU A 8 -63.67 20.18 -85.07
CA GLU A 8 -63.05 19.13 -84.22
C GLU A 8 -62.29 18.03 -84.98
N ASP A 9 -61.03 17.67 -84.70
CA ASP A 9 -60.25 17.73 -83.45
C ASP A 9 -58.75 18.01 -83.65
N GLN A 10 -58.22 18.90 -82.80
CA GLN A 10 -56.82 18.89 -82.40
C GLN A 10 -56.59 17.66 -81.52
N LEU A 11 -56.03 16.58 -82.07
CA LEU A 11 -55.37 15.57 -81.25
C LEU A 11 -54.00 16.12 -80.82
N ALA A 12 -54.04 16.97 -79.80
CA ALA A 12 -52.94 17.10 -78.87
C ALA A 12 -52.73 15.71 -78.24
N TYR A 13 -51.87 14.89 -78.83
CA TYR A 13 -51.24 13.81 -78.08
C TYR A 13 -50.35 14.49 -77.05
N SER A 14 -50.90 14.71 -75.86
CA SER A 14 -50.09 14.79 -74.66
C SER A 14 -49.36 13.45 -74.56
N MET A 15 -48.15 13.40 -75.10
CA MET A 15 -47.12 12.57 -74.52
C MET A 15 -46.93 13.11 -73.09
N GLU A 16 -47.78 12.65 -72.17
CA GLU A 16 -47.33 12.40 -70.81
C GLU A 16 -46.22 11.36 -70.98
N ALA A 17 -45.01 11.85 -71.28
CA ALA A 17 -43.81 11.14 -70.97
C ALA A 17 -43.93 10.86 -69.48
N LEU A 18 -44.26 9.61 -69.13
CA LEU A 18 -44.07 9.10 -67.78
C LEU A 18 -42.73 9.65 -67.33
N ASP A 19 -42.75 10.40 -66.23
CA ASP A 19 -41.57 10.98 -65.65
C ASP A 19 -40.72 9.84 -65.04
N ILE A 20 -40.07 9.09 -65.93
CA ILE A 20 -39.20 7.94 -65.64
C ILE A 20 -37.90 8.42 -64.97
N THR A 21 -37.71 9.73 -64.82
CA THR A 21 -36.55 10.29 -64.11
C THR A 21 -36.68 10.23 -62.59
N SER A 22 -37.85 9.87 -62.05
CA SER A 22 -38.00 9.67 -60.61
C SER A 22 -37.14 8.47 -60.17
N MET A 23 -36.22 8.70 -59.24
CA MET A 23 -35.34 7.65 -58.71
C MET A 23 -36.16 6.44 -58.26
N ARG A 24 -35.79 5.25 -58.76
CA ARG A 24 -36.45 3.99 -58.46
C ARG A 24 -36.58 3.81 -56.92
N PRO A 25 -37.78 3.48 -56.38
CA PRO A 25 -38.02 3.50 -54.94
C PRO A 25 -37.08 2.60 -54.12
N ASP A 26 -36.59 1.52 -54.72
CA ASP A 26 -35.60 0.61 -54.13
C ASP A 26 -34.20 1.23 -54.00
N ILE A 27 -33.77 2.06 -54.97
CA ILE A 27 -32.50 2.80 -54.87
C ILE A 27 -32.57 3.81 -53.73
N LYS A 28 -33.69 4.53 -53.63
CA LYS A 28 -33.93 5.45 -52.51
C LYS A 28 -33.96 4.71 -51.18
N ALA A 29 -34.67 3.58 -51.11
CA ALA A 29 -34.72 2.74 -49.91
C ALA A 29 -33.34 2.16 -49.53
N ALA A 30 -32.47 1.84 -50.49
CA ALA A 30 -31.10 1.38 -50.23
C ALA A 30 -30.17 2.48 -49.72
N LYS A 31 -30.34 3.72 -50.21
CA LYS A 31 -29.65 4.91 -49.68
C LYS A 31 -30.12 5.23 -48.26
N ASP A 32 -31.42 5.22 -48.04
CA ASP A 32 -32.03 5.51 -46.74
C ASP A 32 -31.78 4.39 -45.71
N ALA A 33 -31.55 3.15 -46.17
CA ALA A 33 -31.26 2.00 -45.31
C ALA A 33 -30.01 2.21 -44.47
N ASN A 34 -28.96 2.84 -45.00
CA ASN A 34 -27.73 3.09 -44.24
C ASN A 34 -28.00 3.98 -43.01
N ALA A 35 -28.70 5.10 -43.21
CA ALA A 35 -29.08 6.00 -42.13
C ALA A 35 -30.04 5.33 -41.13
N LEU A 36 -31.00 4.55 -41.63
CA LEU A 36 -31.95 3.83 -40.79
C LEU A 36 -31.26 2.76 -39.94
N ILE A 37 -30.32 2.01 -40.51
CA ILE A 37 -29.58 0.95 -39.79
C ILE A 37 -28.70 1.58 -38.71
N LYS A 38 -27.97 2.66 -39.03
CA LYS A 38 -27.17 3.42 -38.04
C LYS A 38 -28.03 3.97 -36.89
N SER A 39 -29.24 4.46 -37.18
CA SER A 39 -30.15 4.96 -36.14
C SER A 39 -30.59 3.91 -35.11
N LYS A 40 -30.49 2.62 -35.45
CA LYS A 40 -30.84 1.49 -34.56
C LYS A 40 -29.66 1.02 -33.70
N LEU A 41 -28.46 1.49 -33.98
CA LEU A 41 -27.26 1.18 -33.19
C LEU A 41 -27.24 1.99 -31.89
N GLY A 42 -26.49 1.49 -30.91
CA GLY A 42 -26.10 2.25 -29.73
C GLY A 42 -25.05 3.30 -30.04
N TYR A 43 -24.10 2.96 -30.91
CA TYR A 43 -23.16 3.91 -31.51
C TYR A 43 -23.70 4.36 -32.87
N ARG A 44 -24.38 5.51 -32.87
CA ARG A 44 -25.17 6.02 -34.01
C ARG A 44 -24.35 6.87 -34.96
N ASP A 45 -23.27 7.46 -34.47
CA ASP A 45 -22.35 8.29 -35.22
C ASP A 45 -20.89 8.02 -34.81
N GLU A 46 -19.98 8.66 -35.55
CA GLU A 46 -18.55 8.45 -35.41
C GLU A 46 -18.02 9.09 -34.12
N ASP A 47 -18.68 10.15 -33.63
CA ASP A 47 -18.32 10.83 -32.39
C ASP A 47 -18.60 9.97 -31.14
N GLU A 48 -19.74 9.26 -31.11
CA GLU A 48 -20.07 8.32 -30.04
C GLU A 48 -19.10 7.13 -30.01
N LEU A 49 -18.72 6.63 -31.18
CA LEU A 49 -17.75 5.55 -31.32
C LEU A 49 -16.35 6.00 -30.91
N ASP A 50 -15.93 7.19 -31.34
CA ASP A 50 -14.65 7.80 -31.00
C ASP A 50 -14.56 8.10 -29.50
N THR A 51 -15.66 8.50 -28.87
CA THR A 51 -15.72 8.64 -27.40
C THR A 51 -15.48 7.30 -26.70
N GLY A 52 -16.06 6.21 -27.22
CA GLY A 52 -15.80 4.85 -26.73
C GLY A 52 -14.34 4.43 -26.91
N VAL A 53 -13.76 4.72 -28.08
CA VAL A 53 -12.36 4.43 -28.41
C VAL A 53 -11.41 5.22 -27.50
N GLN A 54 -11.67 6.51 -27.28
CA GLN A 54 -10.84 7.36 -26.42
C GLN A 54 -10.75 6.86 -24.98
N LYS A 55 -11.80 6.19 -24.47
CA LYS A 55 -11.78 5.59 -23.13
C LYS A 55 -10.84 4.38 -23.01
N VAL A 56 -10.61 3.64 -24.10
CA VAL A 56 -9.83 2.39 -24.09
C VAL A 56 -8.51 2.46 -24.85
N GLN A 57 -8.25 3.55 -25.58
CA GLN A 57 -7.04 3.69 -26.40
C GLN A 57 -5.77 3.93 -25.57
N PRO A 58 -4.57 3.75 -26.17
CA PRO A 58 -3.31 4.01 -25.50
C PRO A 58 -3.12 5.49 -25.15
N LEU A 59 -2.50 5.74 -24.00
CA LEU A 59 -2.14 7.05 -23.48
C LEU A 59 -0.68 6.96 -23.01
N PRO A 60 0.28 7.41 -23.83
CA PRO A 60 1.71 7.10 -23.64
C PRO A 60 2.28 7.52 -22.28
N PHE A 61 1.82 8.64 -21.71
CA PHE A 61 2.30 9.15 -20.43
C PHE A 61 1.96 8.24 -19.24
N LEU A 62 0.87 7.46 -19.33
CA LEU A 62 0.43 6.54 -18.27
C LEU A 62 1.16 5.20 -18.35
N ASP A 63 1.57 4.80 -19.54
CA ASP A 63 2.39 3.62 -19.74
C ASP A 63 3.80 3.83 -19.13
N GLU A 64 4.32 5.06 -19.18
CA GLU A 64 5.59 5.43 -18.51
C GLU A 64 5.49 5.34 -16.97
N GLU A 65 4.37 5.75 -16.37
CA GLU A 65 4.16 5.64 -14.92
C GLU A 65 4.10 4.19 -14.46
N ILE A 66 3.37 3.32 -15.19
CA ILE A 66 3.32 1.89 -14.90
C ILE A 66 4.72 1.26 -14.98
N LEU A 67 5.52 1.65 -15.99
CA LEU A 67 6.91 1.19 -16.12
C LEU A 67 7.81 1.68 -14.99
N LYS A 68 7.58 2.90 -14.48
CA LYS A 68 8.29 3.44 -13.32
C LYS A 68 7.98 2.63 -12.06
N TYR A 69 6.71 2.38 -11.76
CA TYR A 69 6.31 1.55 -10.61
C TYR A 69 6.84 0.12 -10.75
N HIS A 70 6.78 -0.44 -11.96
CA HIS A 70 7.34 -1.75 -12.27
C HIS A 70 8.84 -1.85 -11.96
N ALA A 71 9.63 -0.84 -12.36
CA ALA A 71 11.06 -0.77 -12.06
C ALA A 71 11.32 -0.74 -10.54
N GLN A 72 10.55 0.06 -9.79
CA GLN A 72 10.69 0.15 -8.33
C GLN A 72 10.30 -1.14 -7.61
N ILE A 73 9.25 -1.84 -8.08
CA ILE A 73 8.86 -3.18 -7.55
C ILE A 73 9.97 -4.20 -7.83
N ARG A 74 10.59 -4.12 -9.00
CA ARG A 74 11.70 -5.01 -9.39
C ARG A 74 12.93 -4.82 -8.51
N GLU A 75 13.31 -3.58 -8.19
CA GLU A 75 14.40 -3.28 -7.24
C GLU A 75 14.13 -3.90 -5.86
N SER A 76 12.86 -3.99 -5.49
CA SER A 76 12.37 -4.54 -4.23
C SER A 76 12.43 -6.08 -4.13
N VAL A 77 12.63 -6.83 -5.23
CA VAL A 77 12.62 -8.31 -5.25
C VAL A 77 13.86 -8.91 -4.59
N THR A 78 15.05 -8.42 -4.92
CA THR A 78 16.31 -9.04 -4.46
C THR A 78 16.49 -8.99 -2.94
N PRO A 79 16.20 -7.87 -2.23
CA PRO A 79 16.22 -7.85 -0.77
C PRO A 79 15.17 -8.77 -0.15
N ALA A 80 13.99 -8.89 -0.77
CA ALA A 80 12.89 -9.68 -0.27
C ALA A 80 13.15 -11.20 -0.34
N GLN A 81 13.81 -11.67 -1.41
CA GLN A 81 14.22 -13.08 -1.51
C GLN A 81 15.17 -13.50 -0.40
N ARG A 82 16.06 -12.60 0.05
CA ARG A 82 16.99 -12.88 1.17
C ARG A 82 16.26 -13.17 2.49
N VAL A 83 15.04 -12.64 2.64
CA VAL A 83 14.18 -12.83 3.82
C VAL A 83 12.99 -13.75 3.54
N ASN A 84 13.01 -14.51 2.43
CA ASN A 84 11.93 -15.39 1.99
C ASN A 84 10.56 -14.68 1.77
N ASP A 85 10.55 -13.38 1.51
CA ASP A 85 9.33 -12.63 1.16
C ASP A 85 9.03 -12.78 -0.34
N LYS A 86 7.92 -13.47 -0.66
CA LYS A 86 7.47 -13.77 -2.03
C LYS A 86 6.55 -12.71 -2.63
N VAL A 87 6.06 -11.77 -1.81
CA VAL A 87 5.08 -10.75 -2.22
C VAL A 87 5.59 -9.89 -3.39
N PRO A 88 6.80 -9.29 -3.36
CA PRO A 88 7.30 -8.51 -4.50
C PRO A 88 7.33 -9.31 -5.82
N SER A 89 7.66 -10.60 -5.78
CA SER A 89 7.66 -11.45 -6.97
C SER A 89 6.23 -11.72 -7.49
N GLN A 90 5.27 -11.93 -6.59
CA GLN A 90 3.85 -12.10 -6.97
C GLN A 90 3.26 -10.82 -7.58
N VAL A 91 3.55 -9.68 -6.97
CA VAL A 91 3.16 -8.36 -7.47
C VAL A 91 3.77 -8.12 -8.85
N LEU A 92 5.08 -8.33 -8.99
CA LEU A 92 5.78 -8.14 -10.26
C LEU A 92 5.17 -9.02 -11.38
N GLN A 93 4.87 -10.29 -11.10
CA GLN A 93 4.24 -11.20 -12.07
C GLN A 93 2.86 -10.70 -12.53
N LYS A 94 2.05 -10.13 -11.62
CA LYS A 94 0.74 -9.57 -11.96
C LYS A 94 0.84 -8.29 -12.77
N VAL A 95 1.79 -7.41 -12.43
CA VAL A 95 2.06 -6.20 -13.21
C VAL A 95 2.61 -6.56 -14.59
N ASP A 96 3.56 -7.50 -14.70
CA ASP A 96 4.09 -8.00 -15.98
C ASP A 96 2.97 -8.50 -16.89
N ARG A 97 2.05 -9.30 -16.34
CA ARG A 97 0.88 -9.81 -17.07
C ARG A 97 -0.04 -8.68 -17.54
N ALA A 98 -0.36 -7.74 -16.66
CA ALA A 98 -1.19 -6.57 -16.97
C ALA A 98 -0.57 -5.72 -18.10
N THR A 99 0.73 -5.43 -18.01
CA THR A 99 1.46 -4.64 -19.01
C THR A 99 1.55 -5.37 -20.36
N ALA A 100 1.76 -6.69 -20.36
CA ALA A 100 1.77 -7.49 -21.58
C ALA A 100 0.40 -7.46 -22.29
N MET A 101 -0.69 -7.70 -21.54
CA MET A 101 -2.05 -7.65 -22.07
C MET A 101 -2.40 -6.27 -22.65
N ALA A 102 -2.02 -5.19 -21.96
CA ALA A 102 -2.26 -3.83 -22.43
C ALA A 102 -1.54 -3.50 -23.74
N LYS A 103 -0.27 -3.93 -23.86
CA LYS A 103 0.50 -3.79 -25.10
C LYS A 103 -0.08 -4.61 -26.25
N GLU A 104 -0.43 -5.86 -25.99
CA GLU A 104 -0.97 -6.76 -27.01
C GLU A 104 -2.33 -6.31 -27.55
N GLY A 105 -3.19 -5.74 -26.70
CA GLY A 105 -4.50 -5.23 -27.12
C GLY A 105 -4.56 -3.74 -27.40
N GLU A 106 -3.41 -3.06 -27.53
CA GLU A 106 -3.32 -1.62 -27.83
C GLU A 106 -4.25 -0.77 -26.94
N THR A 107 -4.17 -0.96 -25.62
CA THR A 107 -4.97 -0.24 -24.63
C THR A 107 -4.07 0.35 -23.55
N SER A 108 -4.40 1.54 -23.04
CA SER A 108 -3.74 2.12 -21.87
C SER A 108 -4.70 2.20 -20.69
N LEU A 109 -4.10 2.40 -19.53
CA LEU A 109 -4.60 1.96 -18.26
C LEU A 109 -4.56 3.09 -17.25
N PHE A 110 -5.23 4.20 -17.53
CA PHE A 110 -5.28 5.33 -16.60
C PHE A 110 -5.72 4.91 -15.19
N LYS A 111 -6.81 4.14 -15.09
CA LYS A 111 -7.28 3.66 -13.80
C LYS A 111 -6.38 2.60 -13.20
N ALA A 112 -5.76 1.76 -14.03
CA ALA A 112 -4.84 0.74 -13.54
C ALA A 112 -3.48 1.33 -13.10
N SER A 113 -3.05 2.47 -13.65
CA SER A 113 -1.89 3.23 -13.13
C SER A 113 -2.23 3.90 -11.80
N GLN A 114 -3.41 4.52 -11.67
CA GLN A 114 -3.89 5.08 -10.40
C GLN A 114 -4.00 4.00 -9.30
N LEU A 115 -4.50 2.82 -9.65
CA LEU A 115 -4.57 1.67 -8.75
C LEU A 115 -3.18 1.19 -8.35
N LEU A 116 -2.26 1.11 -9.30
CA LEU A 116 -0.89 0.67 -9.04
C LEU A 116 -0.15 1.68 -8.18
N GLU A 117 -0.26 2.98 -8.44
CA GLU A 117 0.33 4.06 -7.64
C GLU A 117 -0.13 3.97 -6.18
N PHE A 118 -1.43 4.00 -5.96
CA PHE A 118 -2.01 4.01 -4.63
C PHE A 118 -1.69 2.75 -3.82
N THR A 119 -1.72 1.59 -4.48
CA THR A 119 -1.36 0.32 -3.81
C THR A 119 0.14 0.25 -3.56
N PHE A 120 0.96 0.72 -4.50
CA PHE A 120 2.39 0.73 -4.36
C PHE A 120 2.88 1.63 -3.21
N GLU A 121 2.20 2.75 -2.93
CA GLU A 121 2.46 3.54 -1.73
C GLU A 121 2.22 2.73 -0.44
N ALA A 122 1.09 2.02 -0.35
CA ALA A 122 0.79 1.15 0.79
C ALA A 122 1.82 0.00 0.93
N TYR A 123 2.29 -0.53 -0.20
CA TYR A 123 3.36 -1.53 -0.25
C TYR A 123 4.69 -1.00 0.28
N GLN A 124 5.12 0.18 -0.18
CA GLN A 124 6.35 0.83 0.27
C GLN A 124 6.29 1.14 1.77
N TYR A 125 5.18 1.65 2.27
CA TYR A 125 4.98 1.93 3.69
C TYR A 125 5.17 0.67 4.55
N ALA A 126 4.51 -0.44 4.20
CA ALA A 126 4.59 -1.70 4.94
C ALA A 126 6.00 -2.29 5.00
N ARG A 127 6.84 -1.98 4.00
CA ARG A 127 8.25 -2.39 3.92
C ARG A 127 9.22 -1.39 4.54
N GLY A 128 8.99 -0.09 4.39
CA GLY A 128 9.85 0.98 4.88
C GLY A 128 9.81 1.18 6.40
N ALA A 129 8.69 0.81 7.05
CA ALA A 129 8.59 0.81 8.51
C ALA A 129 9.57 -0.17 9.20
N ALA A 130 10.09 -1.17 8.49
CA ALA A 130 10.70 -2.37 9.04
C ALA A 130 12.13 -2.25 9.58
N GLN A 131 13.00 -1.48 8.92
CA GLN A 131 14.44 -1.73 9.05
C GLN A 131 15.16 -0.76 9.98
N ASP A 132 14.70 0.48 10.11
CA ASP A 132 15.42 1.51 10.89
C ASP A 132 14.76 1.84 12.25
N LYS A 133 13.52 1.37 12.49
CA LYS A 133 12.71 1.79 13.65
C LYS A 133 12.69 0.83 14.85
N TYR A 134 13.18 -0.42 14.75
CA TYR A 134 12.93 -1.42 15.79
C TYR A 134 14.17 -2.01 16.47
N ASP A 135 15.37 -1.54 16.11
CA ASP A 135 16.57 -1.93 16.85
C ASP A 135 16.62 -1.16 18.19
N LEU A 136 16.56 -1.91 19.28
CA LEU A 136 16.91 -1.42 20.61
C LEU A 136 18.40 -1.13 20.64
N LYS A 137 18.79 0.02 21.20
CA LYS A 137 20.21 0.29 21.45
C LYS A 137 20.64 -0.61 22.61
N ARG A 138 21.41 -1.66 22.32
CA ARG A 138 21.97 -2.58 23.35
C ARG A 138 22.98 -1.93 24.32
N ASN A 139 23.08 -0.59 24.32
CA ASN A 139 24.02 0.14 25.14
C ASN A 139 23.71 -0.01 26.64
N SER A 140 22.43 0.00 27.03
CA SER A 140 22.06 -0.15 28.44
C SER A 140 22.41 -1.53 29.01
N GLU A 141 22.18 -2.60 28.27
CA GLU A 141 22.59 -3.96 28.66
C GLU A 141 24.11 -4.08 28.81
N GLN A 142 24.87 -3.49 27.89
CA GLN A 142 26.33 -3.44 27.98
C GLN A 142 26.81 -2.68 29.22
N HIS A 143 26.14 -1.58 29.59
CA HIS A 143 26.46 -0.82 30.79
C HIS A 143 26.10 -1.58 32.08
N LEU A 144 25.00 -2.35 32.08
CA LEU A 144 24.65 -3.25 33.19
C LEU A 144 25.68 -4.38 33.35
N SER A 145 26.17 -4.95 32.24
CA SER A 145 27.25 -5.96 32.28
C SER A 145 28.53 -5.38 32.88
N LYS A 146 28.92 -4.16 32.45
CA LYS A 146 30.09 -3.45 33.00
C LYS A 146 29.95 -3.14 34.48
N PHE A 147 28.73 -2.86 34.96
CA PHE A 147 28.48 -2.72 36.39
C PHE A 147 28.74 -4.05 37.13
N GLY A 148 28.24 -5.18 36.61
CA GLY A 148 28.47 -6.49 37.22
C GLY A 148 29.96 -6.83 37.38
N GLU A 149 30.74 -6.65 36.30
CA GLU A 149 32.19 -6.85 36.29
C GLU A 149 32.91 -5.89 37.25
N GLY A 150 32.57 -4.61 37.22
CA GLY A 150 33.14 -3.59 38.10
C GLY A 150 32.85 -3.87 39.58
N PHE A 151 31.65 -4.37 39.90
CA PHE A 151 31.25 -4.69 41.27
C PHE A 151 32.05 -5.87 41.83
N GLU A 152 32.26 -6.92 41.02
CA GLU A 152 33.12 -8.05 41.39
C GLU A 152 34.57 -7.62 41.61
N ASN A 153 35.10 -6.76 40.72
CA ASN A 153 36.45 -6.19 40.87
C ASN A 153 36.58 -5.29 42.11
N MET A 154 35.57 -4.48 42.41
CA MET A 154 35.54 -3.65 43.62
C MET A 154 35.60 -4.51 44.88
N LEU A 155 34.80 -5.59 44.94
CA LEU A 155 34.84 -6.54 46.06
C LEU A 155 36.21 -7.20 46.18
N LYS A 156 36.81 -7.63 45.05
CA LYS A 156 38.16 -8.19 45.02
C LYS A 156 39.21 -7.22 45.57
N TYR A 157 39.21 -5.95 45.16
CA TYR A 157 40.17 -4.97 45.68
C TYR A 157 39.98 -4.67 47.17
N ARG A 158 38.73 -4.69 47.67
CA ARG A 158 38.47 -4.59 49.11
C ARG A 158 39.05 -5.78 49.88
N LEU A 159 38.99 -6.99 49.33
CA LEU A 159 39.60 -8.18 49.93
C LEU A 159 41.12 -8.10 49.94
N GLU A 160 41.72 -7.53 48.89
CA GLU A 160 43.17 -7.28 48.79
C GLU A 160 43.65 -6.08 49.62
N ALA A 161 42.75 -5.44 50.39
CA ALA A 161 42.99 -4.19 51.13
C ALA A 161 43.46 -2.99 50.29
N ASP A 162 43.29 -3.05 48.96
CA ASP A 162 43.57 -1.95 48.03
C ASP A 162 42.35 -1.01 47.95
N LEU A 163 42.16 -0.24 49.02
CA LEU A 163 41.00 0.65 49.18
C LEU A 163 40.94 1.74 48.11
N THR A 164 42.08 2.14 47.54
CA THR A 164 42.14 3.14 46.47
C THR A 164 41.57 2.59 45.17
N LYS A 165 42.00 1.38 44.75
CA LYS A 165 41.39 0.74 43.56
C LYS A 165 39.94 0.37 43.77
N ALA A 166 39.57 -0.08 44.97
CA ALA A 166 38.17 -0.33 45.31
C ALA A 166 37.30 0.93 45.21
N ALA A 167 37.81 2.09 45.62
CA ALA A 167 37.10 3.37 45.50
C ALA A 167 36.94 3.80 44.02
N VAL A 168 37.97 3.58 43.20
CA VAL A 168 37.90 3.86 41.74
C VAL A 168 36.87 2.96 41.06
N GLU A 169 36.84 1.66 41.37
CA GLU A 169 35.84 0.76 40.79
C GLU A 169 34.42 1.06 41.27
N LEU A 170 34.26 1.49 42.52
CA LEU A 170 32.96 1.94 43.02
C LEU A 170 32.43 3.14 42.22
N ASP A 171 33.27 4.11 41.91
CA ASP A 171 32.92 5.27 41.08
C ASP A 171 32.63 4.86 39.62
N ASN A 172 33.40 3.92 39.06
CA ASN A 172 33.13 3.34 37.74
C ASN A 172 31.78 2.59 37.68
N CYS A 173 31.42 1.88 38.75
CA CYS A 173 30.15 1.20 38.89
C CYS A 173 28.99 2.20 38.91
N GLN A 174 29.11 3.28 39.69
CA GLN A 174 28.12 4.36 39.75
C GLN A 174 27.91 5.00 38.38
N ARG A 175 29.00 5.38 37.69
CA ARG A 175 28.95 5.94 36.33
C ARG A 175 28.35 4.97 35.31
N SER A 176 28.58 3.66 35.46
CA SER A 176 28.00 2.64 34.57
C SER A 176 26.48 2.50 34.78
N LEU A 177 26.00 2.54 36.03
CA LEU A 177 24.57 2.53 36.33
C LEU A 177 23.86 3.79 35.86
N GLU A 178 24.49 4.95 35.96
CA GLU A 178 23.93 6.22 35.45
C GLU A 178 23.76 6.20 33.94
N ARG A 179 24.78 5.72 33.20
CA ARG A 179 24.70 5.56 31.75
C ARG A 179 23.67 4.52 31.32
N ALA A 180 23.55 3.41 32.07
CA ALA A 180 22.50 2.42 31.83
C ALA A 180 21.10 3.01 32.03
N LEU A 181 20.93 3.84 33.06
CA LEU A 181 19.66 4.51 33.39
C LEU A 181 19.28 5.56 32.33
N GLU A 182 20.23 6.40 31.92
CA GLU A 182 20.01 7.40 30.86
C GLU A 182 19.69 6.73 29.51
N GLY A 183 20.46 5.70 29.15
CA GLY A 183 20.22 4.92 27.93
C GLY A 183 18.84 4.25 27.92
N SER A 184 18.44 3.65 29.05
CA SER A 184 17.16 2.93 29.13
C SER A 184 15.96 3.88 29.17
N LYS A 185 16.06 5.04 29.84
CA LYS A 185 15.05 6.10 29.73
C LYS A 185 14.94 6.63 28.29
N GLY A 186 16.07 6.82 27.62
CA GLY A 186 16.11 7.23 26.21
C GLY A 186 15.44 6.22 25.28
N ASP A 187 15.69 4.92 25.49
CA ASP A 187 15.05 3.85 24.71
C ASP A 187 13.53 3.82 24.92
N VAL A 188 13.05 3.91 26.17
CA VAL A 188 11.61 3.99 26.46
C VAL A 188 10.97 5.21 25.79
N CYS A 189 11.57 6.40 25.89
CA CYS A 189 11.05 7.60 25.22
C CYS A 189 11.05 7.45 23.70
N SER A 190 12.08 6.84 23.10
CA SER A 190 12.13 6.57 21.67
C SER A 190 11.03 5.60 21.24
N GLN A 191 10.74 4.57 22.03
CA GLN A 191 9.66 3.62 21.72
C GLN A 191 8.27 4.26 21.88
N GLU A 192 8.06 5.10 22.90
CA GLU A 192 6.82 5.85 23.05
C GLU A 192 6.59 6.84 21.90
N ALA A 193 7.63 7.52 21.41
CA ALA A 193 7.55 8.38 20.24
C ALA A 193 7.22 7.58 18.97
N ARG A 194 7.89 6.45 18.76
CA ARG A 194 7.61 5.54 17.64
C ARG A 194 6.19 4.98 17.67
N ALA A 195 5.66 4.66 18.86
CA ALA A 195 4.28 4.24 19.02
C ALA A 195 3.28 5.33 18.62
N ARG A 196 3.54 6.57 19.01
CA ARG A 196 2.70 7.70 18.57
C ARG A 196 2.77 7.93 17.07
N ASP A 197 3.94 7.84 16.47
CA ASP A 197 4.11 7.97 15.02
C ASP A 197 3.40 6.82 14.28
N GLU A 198 3.48 5.59 14.79
CA GLU A 198 2.80 4.42 14.21
C GLU A 198 1.27 4.51 14.36
N ASP A 199 0.77 5.06 15.47
CA ASP A 199 -0.66 5.29 15.69
C ASP A 199 -1.17 6.49 14.86
N ALA A 200 -0.34 7.50 14.59
CA ALA A 200 -0.70 8.67 13.80
C ALA A 200 -0.68 8.42 12.27
N VAL A 201 0.06 7.42 11.80
CA VAL A 201 0.23 7.16 10.37
C VAL A 201 -0.64 5.99 9.94
N ILE A 202 -1.77 6.33 9.30
CA ILE A 202 -2.68 5.41 8.58
C ILE A 202 -3.16 4.26 9.47
N GLU A 203 -4.25 4.45 10.22
CA GLU A 203 -4.93 3.41 10.98
C GLU A 203 -5.35 2.19 10.10
N ASP A 204 -5.58 1.02 10.71
CA ASP A 204 -6.08 -0.15 9.95
C ASP A 204 -7.43 0.14 9.26
N SER A 205 -8.21 1.04 9.85
CA SER A 205 -9.42 1.64 9.27
C SER A 205 -9.10 2.35 7.97
N SER A 206 -8.10 3.23 7.94
CA SER A 206 -7.72 3.96 6.72
C SER A 206 -7.14 3.06 5.62
N LEU A 207 -6.38 2.00 5.93
CA LEU A 207 -5.99 0.98 4.94
C LEU A 207 -7.21 0.22 4.39
N LYS A 208 -8.22 -0.04 5.23
CA LYS A 208 -9.47 -0.67 4.77
C LYS A 208 -10.31 0.28 3.91
N GLU A 209 -10.44 1.54 4.32
CA GLU A 209 -11.14 2.57 3.54
C GLU A 209 -10.47 2.79 2.18
N SER A 210 -9.14 2.86 2.18
CA SER A 210 -8.27 2.88 1.01
C SER A 210 -8.52 1.67 0.10
N HIS A 211 -8.55 0.46 0.65
CA HIS A 211 -8.84 -0.78 -0.10
C HIS A 211 -10.24 -0.74 -0.72
N GLU A 212 -11.23 -0.28 0.03
CA GLU A 212 -12.62 -0.23 -0.42
C GLU A 212 -12.87 0.88 -1.44
N GLN A 213 -12.18 2.02 -1.31
CA GLN A 213 -12.18 3.08 -2.32
C GLN A 213 -11.59 2.56 -3.64
N VAL A 214 -10.49 1.82 -3.57
CA VAL A 214 -9.90 1.15 -4.74
C VAL A 214 -10.87 0.15 -5.36
N LYS A 215 -11.48 -0.73 -4.56
CA LYS A 215 -12.44 -1.71 -5.07
C LYS A 215 -13.65 -1.05 -5.71
N GLU A 216 -14.15 0.04 -5.13
CA GLU A 216 -15.26 0.78 -5.71
C GLU A 216 -14.85 1.44 -7.04
N MET A 217 -13.65 2.03 -7.13
CA MET A 217 -13.13 2.52 -8.41
C MET A 217 -13.03 1.42 -9.47
N VAL A 218 -12.50 0.23 -9.10
CA VAL A 218 -12.43 -0.93 -10.00
C VAL A 218 -13.83 -1.37 -10.42
N ARG A 219 -14.79 -1.42 -9.49
CA ARG A 219 -16.16 -1.85 -9.74
C ARG A 219 -16.87 -0.93 -10.72
N VAL A 220 -16.77 0.39 -10.52
CA VAL A 220 -17.36 1.40 -11.40
C VAL A 220 -16.75 1.27 -12.80
N GLU A 221 -15.43 1.20 -12.89
CA GLU A 221 -14.73 1.09 -14.18
C GLU A 221 -15.10 -0.21 -14.93
N LYS A 222 -15.11 -1.36 -14.23
CA LYS A 222 -15.55 -2.63 -14.81
C LYS A 222 -17.00 -2.56 -15.30
N SER A 223 -17.88 -1.86 -14.58
CA SER A 223 -19.27 -1.66 -14.97
C SER A 223 -19.39 -0.82 -16.25
N GLU A 224 -18.60 0.25 -16.37
CA GLU A 224 -18.55 1.07 -17.59
C GLU A 224 -18.04 0.27 -18.79
N LEU A 225 -16.94 -0.47 -18.63
CA LEU A 225 -16.39 -1.34 -19.68
C LEU A 225 -17.36 -2.46 -20.07
N HIS A 226 -18.08 -3.06 -19.11
CA HIS A 226 -19.15 -4.03 -19.42
C HIS A 226 -20.26 -3.41 -20.26
N THR A 227 -20.69 -2.19 -19.93
CA THR A 227 -21.73 -1.49 -20.68
C THR A 227 -21.29 -1.25 -22.14
N ILE A 228 -20.04 -0.83 -22.35
CA ILE A 228 -19.46 -0.67 -23.69
C ILE A 228 -19.45 -2.00 -24.45
N GLY A 229 -18.99 -3.08 -23.81
CA GLY A 229 -18.93 -4.41 -24.42
C GLY A 229 -20.30 -4.99 -24.79
N GLU A 230 -21.29 -4.84 -23.90
CA GLU A 230 -22.68 -5.25 -24.14
C GLU A 230 -23.31 -4.46 -25.29
N GLN A 231 -23.04 -3.15 -25.36
CA GLN A 231 -23.52 -2.30 -26.45
C GLN A 231 -22.90 -2.70 -27.79
N CYS A 232 -21.59 -3.00 -27.81
CA CYS A 232 -20.92 -3.51 -29.02
C CYS A 232 -21.53 -4.85 -29.48
N LEU A 233 -21.81 -5.78 -28.55
CA LEU A 233 -22.45 -7.06 -28.86
C LEU A 233 -23.86 -6.87 -29.43
N LYS A 234 -24.65 -5.96 -28.86
CA LYS A 234 -25.99 -5.64 -29.35
C LYS A 234 -25.95 -5.01 -30.74
N ASP A 235 -25.02 -4.09 -30.98
CA ASP A 235 -24.87 -3.40 -32.25
C ASP A 235 -24.39 -4.36 -33.35
N MET A 236 -23.43 -5.25 -33.07
CA MET A 236 -23.03 -6.30 -34.02
C MET A 236 -24.18 -7.22 -34.40
N ARG A 237 -25.01 -7.66 -33.44
CA ARG A 237 -26.20 -8.48 -33.73
C ARG A 237 -27.21 -7.73 -34.60
N THR A 238 -27.42 -6.44 -34.31
CA THR A 238 -28.31 -5.57 -35.09
C THR A 238 -27.78 -5.42 -36.51
N ILE A 239 -26.47 -5.20 -36.69
CA ILE A 239 -25.84 -5.14 -38.01
C ILE A 239 -26.02 -6.45 -38.79
N ASP A 240 -25.80 -7.61 -38.15
CA ASP A 240 -25.96 -8.91 -38.82
C ASP A 240 -27.41 -9.13 -39.30
N GLU A 241 -28.39 -8.74 -38.49
CA GLU A 241 -29.81 -8.89 -38.82
C GLU A 241 -30.26 -7.92 -39.93
N GLU A 242 -29.76 -6.69 -39.89
CA GLU A 242 -30.04 -5.69 -40.93
C GLU A 242 -29.33 -6.01 -42.26
N LEU A 243 -28.09 -6.55 -42.23
CA LEU A 243 -27.40 -7.04 -43.42
C LEU A 243 -28.16 -8.20 -44.09
N ARG A 244 -28.72 -9.13 -43.30
CA ARG A 244 -29.59 -10.19 -43.82
C ARG A 244 -30.84 -9.61 -44.48
N THR A 245 -31.45 -8.61 -43.84
CA THR A 245 -32.65 -7.94 -44.36
C THR A 245 -32.34 -7.19 -45.67
N LEU A 246 -31.20 -6.52 -45.75
CA LEU A 246 -30.74 -5.82 -46.95
C LEU A 246 -30.50 -6.81 -48.11
N LYS A 247 -29.86 -7.96 -47.84
CA LYS A 247 -29.67 -9.03 -48.84
C LYS A 247 -30.99 -9.61 -49.34
N GLN A 248 -31.94 -9.85 -48.44
CA GLN A 248 -33.27 -10.33 -48.83
C GLN A 248 -34.01 -9.32 -49.71
N ARG A 249 -33.90 -8.01 -49.42
CA ARG A 249 -34.47 -6.96 -50.27
C ARG A 249 -33.83 -6.93 -51.64
N LYS A 250 -32.49 -6.94 -51.71
CA LYS A 250 -31.75 -7.01 -52.97
C LYS A 250 -32.20 -8.20 -53.83
N ASN A 251 -32.23 -9.41 -53.26
CA ASN A 251 -32.62 -10.62 -53.98
C ASN A 251 -34.06 -10.55 -54.52
N ARG A 252 -35.00 -9.97 -53.75
CA ARG A 252 -36.39 -9.78 -54.21
C ARG A 252 -36.47 -8.82 -55.40
N VAL A 253 -35.69 -7.75 -55.36
CA VAL A 253 -35.65 -6.74 -56.44
C VAL A 253 -34.98 -7.32 -57.69
N GLU A 254 -33.86 -8.03 -57.55
CA GLU A 254 -33.22 -8.73 -58.67
C GLU A 254 -34.17 -9.71 -59.36
N GLU A 255 -34.96 -10.46 -58.58
CA GLU A 255 -35.93 -11.41 -59.12
C GLU A 255 -37.07 -10.68 -59.87
N GLN A 256 -37.57 -9.56 -59.32
CA GLN A 256 -38.57 -8.73 -60.00
C GLN A 256 -38.03 -8.15 -61.31
N CYS A 257 -36.79 -7.67 -61.32
CA CYS A 257 -36.15 -7.15 -62.53
C CYS A 257 -36.02 -8.24 -63.60
N LYS A 258 -35.55 -9.44 -63.23
CA LYS A 258 -35.48 -10.59 -64.16
C LYS A 258 -36.84 -10.96 -64.75
N ILE A 259 -37.90 -10.91 -63.95
CA ILE A 259 -39.27 -11.18 -64.39
C ILE A 259 -39.74 -10.09 -65.38
N GLU A 260 -39.50 -8.82 -65.08
CA GLU A 260 -39.86 -7.71 -65.98
C GLU A 260 -39.06 -7.73 -67.28
N ASP A 261 -37.75 -7.98 -67.21
CA ASP A 261 -36.88 -8.12 -68.39
C ASP A 261 -37.33 -9.27 -69.27
N ALA A 262 -37.65 -10.42 -68.69
CA ALA A 262 -38.19 -11.56 -69.43
C ALA A 262 -39.53 -11.22 -70.09
N LYS A 263 -40.40 -10.44 -69.42
CA LYS A 263 -41.69 -9.99 -69.96
C LYS A 263 -41.49 -9.01 -71.13
N ARG A 264 -40.59 -8.02 -71.00
CA ARG A 264 -40.25 -7.05 -72.06
C ARG A 264 -39.57 -7.75 -73.24
N ALA A 265 -38.67 -8.70 -72.99
CA ALA A 265 -38.01 -9.51 -74.02
C ALA A 265 -39.00 -10.40 -74.78
N LYS A 266 -39.99 -10.97 -74.08
CA LYS A 266 -41.07 -11.75 -74.69
C LYS A 266 -41.96 -10.87 -75.58
N GLN A 267 -42.39 -9.70 -75.11
CA GLN A 267 -43.16 -8.73 -75.90
C GLN A 267 -42.38 -8.26 -77.15
N LEU A 268 -41.08 -8.05 -77.02
CA LEU A 268 -40.22 -7.67 -78.14
C LEU A 268 -40.11 -8.79 -79.19
N LYS A 269 -40.13 -10.05 -78.75
CA LYS A 269 -40.13 -11.22 -79.65
C LYS A 269 -41.50 -11.44 -80.30
N GLU A 270 -42.59 -11.26 -79.57
CA GLU A 270 -43.97 -11.34 -80.08
C GLU A 270 -44.21 -10.26 -81.16
N ASN A 271 -43.76 -9.02 -80.93
CA ASN A 271 -43.83 -7.94 -81.91
C ASN A 271 -43.00 -8.21 -83.19
N ARG A 272 -41.88 -8.95 -83.09
CA ARG A 272 -41.07 -9.37 -84.26
C ARG A 272 -41.78 -10.40 -85.15
N GLU A 273 -42.65 -11.22 -84.57
CA GLU A 273 -43.44 -12.20 -85.32
C GLU A 273 -44.63 -11.50 -86.01
N GLU A 274 -45.27 -10.53 -85.35
CA GLU A 274 -46.33 -9.68 -85.92
C GLU A 274 -45.83 -8.69 -87.00
N GLN A 275 -44.54 -8.31 -86.96
CA GLN A 275 -43.86 -7.45 -87.95
C GLN A 275 -43.91 -7.99 -89.39
N ARG A 276 -44.10 -9.30 -89.61
CA ARG A 276 -44.21 -9.88 -90.97
C ARG A 276 -45.55 -9.59 -91.66
N VAL A 277 -46.56 -9.08 -90.93
CA VAL A 277 -47.95 -8.96 -91.44
C VAL A 277 -48.37 -7.50 -91.70
N LEU A 278 -47.65 -6.48 -91.21
CA LEU A 278 -48.17 -5.09 -91.10
C LEU A 278 -47.23 -3.99 -91.65
N GLU A 279 -46.74 -4.11 -92.89
CA GLU A 279 -45.83 -3.14 -93.54
C GLU A 279 -46.39 -1.70 -93.70
N GLU A 280 -47.72 -1.47 -93.64
CA GLU A 280 -48.32 -0.12 -93.75
C GLU A 280 -48.36 0.63 -92.38
N ARG A 281 -48.28 -0.08 -91.25
CA ARG A 281 -48.36 0.48 -89.88
C ARG A 281 -46.99 0.90 -89.31
N LEU A 282 -45.95 0.75 -90.13
CA LEU A 282 -44.52 0.80 -89.84
C LEU A 282 -43.99 2.15 -89.33
N ARG A 283 -44.71 3.25 -89.56
CA ARG A 283 -44.22 4.60 -89.21
C ARG A 283 -44.49 5.00 -87.76
N ILE A 284 -45.60 4.53 -87.18
CA ILE A 284 -45.98 4.78 -85.77
C ILE A 284 -45.20 3.80 -84.86
N LEU A 285 -45.06 2.55 -85.29
CA LEU A 285 -44.40 1.49 -84.53
C LEU A 285 -42.86 1.66 -84.44
N ARG A 286 -42.20 2.37 -85.36
CA ARG A 286 -40.76 2.72 -85.25
C ARG A 286 -40.46 3.67 -84.07
N LEU A 287 -41.41 4.55 -83.73
CA LEU A 287 -41.30 5.41 -82.55
C LEU A 287 -41.52 4.61 -81.26
N GLU A 288 -42.42 3.62 -81.27
CA GLU A 288 -42.65 2.71 -80.13
C GLU A 288 -41.50 1.72 -79.92
N GLU A 289 -40.87 1.21 -80.98
CA GLU A 289 -39.68 0.37 -80.90
C GLU A 289 -38.48 1.13 -80.32
N ALA A 290 -38.20 2.34 -80.82
CA ALA A 290 -37.16 3.20 -80.28
C ALA A 290 -37.43 3.58 -78.81
N ARG A 291 -38.70 3.74 -78.43
CA ARG A 291 -39.11 3.99 -77.05
C ARG A 291 -38.85 2.77 -76.15
N LEU A 292 -39.23 1.57 -76.55
CA LEU A 292 -39.04 0.34 -75.76
C LEU A 292 -37.56 -0.03 -75.60
N VAL A 293 -36.73 0.18 -76.63
CA VAL A 293 -35.26 0.00 -76.52
C VAL A 293 -34.68 1.00 -75.52
N LYS A 294 -35.09 2.26 -75.60
CA LYS A 294 -34.64 3.31 -74.66
C LYS A 294 -35.10 3.07 -73.23
N GLU A 295 -36.33 2.55 -73.04
CA GLU A 295 -36.85 2.15 -71.72
C GLU A 295 -36.07 0.96 -71.14
N ARG A 296 -35.66 -0.02 -71.96
CA ARG A 296 -34.79 -1.13 -71.51
C ARG A 296 -33.39 -0.65 -71.12
N GLU A 297 -32.76 0.18 -71.95
CA GLU A 297 -31.43 0.74 -71.65
C GLU A 297 -31.45 1.57 -70.36
N MET A 298 -32.52 2.34 -70.12
CA MET A 298 -32.71 3.06 -68.85
C MET A 298 -32.91 2.12 -67.66
N GLU A 299 -33.65 1.02 -67.81
CA GLU A 299 -33.85 0.04 -66.73
C GLU A 299 -32.55 -0.68 -66.37
N GLU A 300 -31.75 -1.09 -67.37
CA GLU A 300 -30.43 -1.70 -67.15
C GLU A 300 -29.49 -0.74 -66.42
N GLN A 301 -29.51 0.55 -66.76
CA GLN A 301 -28.74 1.59 -66.04
C GLN A 301 -29.25 1.83 -64.61
N LEU A 302 -30.56 1.84 -64.40
CA LEU A 302 -31.16 1.96 -63.08
C LEU A 302 -30.83 0.75 -62.19
N GLN A 303 -30.86 -0.46 -62.76
CA GLN A 303 -30.49 -1.69 -62.05
C GLN A 303 -29.00 -1.68 -61.68
N HIS A 304 -28.12 -1.25 -62.59
CA HIS A 304 -26.70 -1.08 -62.29
C HIS A 304 -26.49 -0.07 -61.13
N THR A 305 -27.21 1.05 -61.16
CA THR A 305 -27.16 2.07 -60.10
C THR A 305 -27.65 1.51 -58.76
N ALA A 306 -28.70 0.67 -58.77
CA ALA A 306 -29.20 -0.01 -57.59
C ALA A 306 -28.15 -0.96 -57.01
N ASP A 307 -27.53 -1.80 -57.85
CA ASP A 307 -26.51 -2.76 -57.41
C ASP A 307 -25.28 -2.09 -56.83
N GLU A 308 -24.82 -0.99 -57.43
CA GLU A 308 -23.74 -0.16 -56.88
C GLU A 308 -24.12 0.46 -55.54
N THR A 309 -25.36 0.95 -55.41
CA THR A 309 -25.86 1.54 -54.16
C THR A 309 -25.92 0.49 -53.04
N TYR A 310 -26.43 -0.71 -53.31
CA TYR A 310 -26.44 -1.82 -52.35
C TYR A 310 -25.02 -2.24 -51.96
N ALA A 311 -24.10 -2.34 -52.92
CA ALA A 311 -22.71 -2.72 -52.65
C ALA A 311 -21.94 -1.64 -51.88
N ALA A 312 -22.27 -0.36 -52.06
CA ALA A 312 -21.74 0.74 -51.25
C ALA A 312 -22.27 0.66 -49.81
N THR A 313 -23.59 0.52 -49.63
CA THR A 313 -24.22 0.39 -48.31
C THR A 313 -23.73 -0.85 -47.54
N GLU A 314 -23.55 -2.00 -48.21
CA GLU A 314 -22.99 -3.20 -47.58
C GLU A 314 -21.55 -2.98 -47.10
N ARG A 315 -20.70 -2.33 -47.93
CA ARG A 315 -19.31 -2.00 -47.53
C ARG A 315 -19.27 -1.06 -46.33
N ASP A 316 -20.10 -0.02 -46.32
CA ASP A 316 -20.16 0.92 -45.21
C ASP A 316 -20.55 0.23 -43.90
N ILE A 317 -21.60 -0.59 -43.92
CA ILE A 317 -22.08 -1.32 -42.73
C ILE A 317 -21.05 -2.33 -42.24
N LEU A 318 -20.36 -3.03 -43.14
CA LEU A 318 -19.26 -3.93 -42.78
C LEU A 318 -18.07 -3.17 -42.18
N GLY A 319 -17.77 -1.96 -42.68
CA GLY A 319 -16.78 -1.07 -42.07
C GLY A 319 -17.16 -0.66 -40.64
N TRP A 320 -18.43 -0.31 -40.42
CA TRP A 320 -18.96 -0.03 -39.08
C TRP A 320 -18.86 -1.24 -38.14
N ARG A 321 -19.19 -2.44 -38.63
CA ARG A 321 -19.02 -3.68 -37.88
C ARG A 321 -17.56 -3.88 -37.47
N GLY A 322 -16.62 -3.70 -38.39
CA GLY A 322 -15.19 -3.84 -38.10
C GLY A 322 -14.70 -2.87 -37.03
N LYS A 323 -15.18 -1.62 -37.06
CA LYS A 323 -14.87 -0.62 -36.01
C LYS A 323 -15.43 -1.01 -34.63
N ILE A 324 -16.68 -1.49 -34.57
CA ILE A 324 -17.32 -1.95 -33.32
C ILE A 324 -16.64 -3.21 -32.78
N GLU A 325 -16.26 -4.15 -33.66
CA GLU A 325 -15.56 -5.38 -33.27
C GLU A 325 -14.16 -5.08 -32.71
N HIS A 326 -13.46 -4.10 -33.29
CA HIS A 326 -12.20 -3.61 -32.78
C HIS A 326 -12.34 -2.91 -31.41
N LEU A 327 -13.37 -2.07 -31.23
CA LEU A 327 -13.69 -1.46 -29.93
C LEU A 327 -13.96 -2.54 -28.88
N ARG A 328 -14.76 -3.56 -29.20
CA ARG A 328 -15.05 -4.68 -28.30
C ARG A 328 -13.78 -5.43 -27.87
N ALA A 329 -12.89 -5.76 -28.81
CA ALA A 329 -11.65 -6.48 -28.51
C ALA A 329 -10.75 -5.68 -27.54
N ARG A 330 -10.68 -4.36 -27.72
CA ARG A 330 -9.98 -3.46 -26.80
C ARG A 330 -10.64 -3.44 -25.43
N THR A 331 -11.97 -3.31 -25.35
CA THR A 331 -12.72 -3.34 -24.08
C THR A 331 -12.53 -4.65 -23.30
N GLU A 332 -12.56 -5.81 -23.98
CA GLU A 332 -12.29 -7.11 -23.36
C GLU A 332 -10.87 -7.20 -22.80
N THR A 333 -9.89 -6.62 -23.52
CA THR A 333 -8.51 -6.52 -23.03
C THR A 333 -8.40 -5.61 -21.81
N SER A 334 -8.99 -4.42 -21.84
CA SER A 334 -8.99 -3.47 -20.71
C SER A 334 -9.61 -4.10 -19.46
N LEU A 335 -10.70 -4.87 -19.59
CA LEU A 335 -11.30 -5.64 -18.48
C LEU A 335 -10.33 -6.67 -17.88
N GLY A 336 -9.60 -7.38 -18.74
CA GLY A 336 -8.58 -8.35 -18.33
C GLY A 336 -7.45 -7.70 -17.54
N VAL A 337 -7.00 -6.51 -17.96
CA VAL A 337 -5.97 -5.77 -17.23
C VAL A 337 -6.48 -5.24 -15.89
N MET A 338 -7.68 -4.65 -15.84
CA MET A 338 -8.27 -4.18 -14.58
C MET A 338 -8.40 -5.32 -13.56
N THR A 339 -8.70 -6.54 -14.02
CA THR A 339 -8.72 -7.73 -13.16
C THR A 339 -7.34 -8.10 -12.64
N CYS A 340 -6.29 -8.04 -13.47
CA CYS A 340 -4.92 -8.30 -13.01
C CYS A 340 -4.45 -7.26 -11.97
N MET A 341 -4.84 -5.99 -12.13
CA MET A 341 -4.50 -4.92 -11.18
C MET A 341 -5.31 -4.99 -9.88
N GLU A 342 -6.57 -5.43 -9.94
CA GLU A 342 -7.36 -5.72 -8.73
C GLU A 342 -6.71 -6.84 -7.91
N GLU A 343 -6.35 -7.95 -8.54
CA GLU A 343 -5.63 -9.03 -7.86
C GLU A 343 -4.27 -8.58 -7.31
N CYS A 344 -3.59 -7.65 -8.00
CA CYS A 344 -2.34 -7.06 -7.54
C CYS A 344 -2.57 -6.23 -6.27
N THR A 345 -3.60 -5.40 -6.29
CA THR A 345 -4.06 -4.59 -5.15
C THR A 345 -4.33 -5.46 -3.93
N ASP A 346 -5.09 -6.54 -4.09
CA ASP A 346 -5.43 -7.43 -2.99
C ASP A 346 -4.19 -8.05 -2.33
N VAL A 347 -3.23 -8.50 -3.13
CA VAL A 347 -1.96 -9.08 -2.62
C VAL A 347 -1.17 -8.04 -1.83
N ILE A 348 -1.07 -6.81 -2.35
CA ILE A 348 -0.35 -5.72 -1.70
C ILE A 348 -1.03 -5.32 -0.38
N MET A 349 -2.35 -5.12 -0.39
CA MET A 349 -3.09 -4.67 0.78
C MET A 349 -3.11 -5.72 1.89
N GLU A 350 -3.23 -7.00 1.55
CA GLU A 350 -3.13 -8.07 2.55
C GLU A 350 -1.72 -8.20 3.13
N ASP A 351 -0.67 -8.06 2.31
CA ASP A 351 0.70 -8.00 2.84
C ASP A 351 0.90 -6.80 3.76
N ALA A 352 0.40 -5.62 3.38
CA ALA A 352 0.49 -4.41 4.19
C ALA A 352 -0.20 -4.57 5.54
N LYS A 353 -1.44 -5.10 5.57
CA LYS A 353 -2.18 -5.42 6.81
C LYS A 353 -1.44 -6.45 7.67
N ARG A 354 -0.84 -7.47 7.05
CA ARG A 354 -0.08 -8.51 7.77
C ARG A 354 1.20 -7.94 8.38
N LYS A 355 1.98 -7.20 7.60
CA LYS A 355 3.21 -6.55 8.03
C LYS A 355 2.92 -5.58 9.17
N LYS A 356 1.91 -4.73 9.02
CA LYS A 356 1.49 -3.80 10.08
C LYS A 356 1.11 -4.48 11.40
N ARG A 357 0.37 -5.61 11.35
CA ARG A 357 0.08 -6.40 12.56
C ARG A 357 1.34 -6.92 13.23
N MET A 358 2.24 -7.50 12.44
CA MET A 358 3.55 -7.96 12.93
C MET A 358 4.39 -6.81 13.50
N TRP A 359 4.35 -5.62 12.88
CA TRP A 359 5.07 -4.43 13.37
C TRP A 359 4.50 -3.94 14.70
N LYS A 360 3.18 -3.86 14.84
CA LYS A 360 2.53 -3.52 16.11
C LYS A 360 2.88 -4.50 17.22
N GLU A 361 2.93 -5.80 16.91
CA GLU A 361 3.33 -6.83 17.86
C GLU A 361 4.80 -6.66 18.28
N ARG A 362 5.71 -6.51 17.31
CA ARG A 362 7.14 -6.29 17.58
C ARG A 362 7.43 -4.98 18.32
N LEU A 363 6.68 -3.91 18.04
CA LEU A 363 6.77 -2.66 18.79
C LEU A 363 6.37 -2.87 20.26
N ARG A 364 5.30 -3.63 20.52
CA ARG A 364 4.91 -3.99 21.89
C ARG A 364 5.98 -4.82 22.58
N GLU A 365 6.57 -5.79 21.89
CA GLU A 365 7.67 -6.61 22.43
C GLU A 365 8.87 -5.74 22.83
N THR A 366 9.36 -4.90 21.92
CA THR A 366 10.49 -3.98 22.19
C THR A 366 10.17 -2.92 23.25
N ALA A 367 8.90 -2.49 23.37
CA ALA A 367 8.45 -1.62 24.45
C ALA A 367 8.49 -2.34 25.81
N VAL A 368 8.05 -3.61 25.87
CA VAL A 368 8.16 -4.43 27.08
C VAL A 368 9.62 -4.65 27.46
N GLU A 369 10.49 -4.97 26.49
CA GLU A 369 11.92 -5.16 26.71
C GLU A 369 12.60 -3.89 27.25
N SER A 370 12.33 -2.72 26.66
CA SER A 370 12.93 -1.45 27.13
C SER A 370 12.46 -1.06 28.53
N LEU A 371 11.17 -1.23 28.85
CA LEU A 371 10.64 -1.04 30.20
C LEU A 371 11.23 -2.04 31.20
N TRP A 372 11.47 -3.28 30.77
CA TRP A 372 12.08 -4.31 31.62
C TRP A 372 13.56 -4.00 31.92
N ILE A 373 14.34 -3.56 30.92
CA ILE A 373 15.73 -3.12 31.11
C ILE A 373 15.81 -1.91 32.04
N LEU A 374 14.92 -0.92 31.87
CA LEU A 374 14.84 0.23 32.76
C LEU A 374 14.51 -0.20 34.20
N ARG A 375 13.56 -1.11 34.37
CA ARG A 375 13.19 -1.68 35.66
C ARG A 375 14.35 -2.42 36.32
N GLU A 376 15.07 -3.26 35.58
CA GLU A 376 16.24 -3.98 36.10
C GLU A 376 17.37 -3.02 36.48
N THR A 377 17.58 -1.97 35.69
CA THR A 377 18.54 -0.91 36.02
C THR A 377 18.19 -0.21 37.33
N LEU A 378 16.91 0.13 37.54
CA LEU A 378 16.42 0.73 38.77
C LEU A 378 16.52 -0.21 39.97
N LEU A 379 16.21 -1.50 39.78
CA LEU A 379 16.37 -2.54 40.80
C LEU A 379 17.82 -2.63 41.27
N ILE A 380 18.77 -2.77 40.34
CA ILE A 380 20.19 -2.88 40.65
C ILE A 380 20.69 -1.60 41.33
N LYS A 381 20.29 -0.42 40.82
CA LYS A 381 20.66 0.86 41.41
C LYS A 381 20.10 1.00 42.83
N GLY A 382 18.83 0.66 43.05
CA GLY A 382 18.20 0.71 44.36
C GLY A 382 18.85 -0.24 45.36
N ALA A 383 19.18 -1.47 44.93
CA ALA A 383 19.86 -2.44 45.76
C ALA A 383 21.27 -1.96 46.15
N ALA A 384 22.00 -1.33 45.24
CA ALA A 384 23.29 -0.70 45.54
C ALA A 384 23.16 0.43 46.58
N PHE A 385 22.13 1.29 46.47
CA PHE A 385 21.85 2.32 47.48
C PHE A 385 21.44 1.74 48.83
N MET A 386 20.71 0.60 48.86
CA MET A 386 20.43 -0.10 50.12
C MET A 386 21.70 -0.58 50.81
N MET A 387 22.67 -1.10 50.05
CA MET A 387 23.98 -1.48 50.62
C MET A 387 24.74 -0.27 51.18
N VAL A 388 24.74 0.86 50.47
CA VAL A 388 25.37 2.11 50.94
C VAL A 388 24.67 2.63 52.19
N LEU A 389 23.34 2.58 52.24
CA LEU A 389 22.54 2.97 53.39
C LEU A 389 22.91 2.16 54.64
N GLU A 390 23.04 0.84 54.51
CA GLU A 390 23.45 -0.02 55.61
C GLU A 390 24.89 0.21 56.05
N ASP A 391 25.82 0.34 55.11
CA ASP A 391 27.23 0.65 55.42
C ASP A 391 27.32 2.00 56.17
N ASN A 392 26.57 3.03 55.76
CA ASN A 392 26.52 4.34 56.44
C ASN A 392 25.91 4.25 57.85
N LYS A 393 24.81 3.50 58.03
CA LYS A 393 24.20 3.28 59.36
C LYS A 393 25.16 2.57 60.30
N SER A 394 25.87 1.55 59.79
CA SER A 394 26.89 0.83 60.56
C SER A 394 28.04 1.76 60.98
N ASN A 395 28.55 2.58 60.05
CA ASN A 395 29.62 3.53 60.33
C ASN A 395 29.22 4.65 61.30
N ALA A 396 27.98 5.14 61.24
CA ALA A 396 27.44 6.11 62.19
C ALA A 396 27.33 5.51 63.62
N ALA A 397 26.89 4.24 63.71
CA ALA A 397 26.84 3.52 64.97
C ALA A 397 28.25 3.29 65.55
N GLU A 398 29.21 2.93 64.71
CA GLU A 398 30.61 2.75 65.13
C GLU A 398 31.25 4.07 65.56
N SER A 399 31.01 5.17 64.84
CA SER A 399 31.43 6.51 65.24
C SER A 399 30.86 6.90 66.61
N THR A 400 29.62 6.51 66.91
CA THR A 400 29.01 6.73 68.23
C THR A 400 29.72 5.96 69.34
N LYS A 401 30.12 4.71 69.09
CA LYS A 401 30.93 3.92 70.05
C LYS A 401 32.31 4.53 70.26
N LEU A 402 32.96 4.97 69.18
CA LEU A 402 34.29 5.59 69.24
C LEU A 402 34.25 6.94 69.98
N ILE A 403 33.22 7.75 69.77
CA ILE A 403 33.00 8.98 70.56
C ILE A 403 32.91 8.64 72.04
N ALA A 404 32.09 7.65 72.43
CA ALA A 404 31.96 7.24 73.83
C ALA A 404 33.28 6.69 74.41
N HIS A 405 34.05 5.94 73.61
CA HIS A 405 35.37 5.45 73.99
C HIS A 405 36.34 6.61 74.28
N TYR A 406 36.46 7.57 73.35
CA TYR A 406 37.34 8.73 73.52
C TYR A 406 36.84 9.71 74.59
N GLU A 407 35.54 9.77 74.87
CA GLU A 407 35.01 10.48 76.05
C GLU A 407 35.50 9.85 77.36
N GLY A 408 35.53 8.52 77.42
CA GLY A 408 36.14 7.77 78.52
C GLY A 408 37.65 8.02 78.64
N GLU A 409 38.39 7.98 77.53
CA GLU A 409 39.82 8.29 77.51
C GLU A 409 40.11 9.74 77.94
N LYS A 410 39.30 10.71 77.50
CA LYS A 410 39.39 12.12 77.91
C LYS A 410 39.24 12.28 79.42
N ILE A 411 38.25 11.62 80.02
CA ILE A 411 38.03 11.65 81.47
C ILE A 411 39.19 11.00 82.22
N SER A 412 39.68 9.85 81.74
CA SER A 412 40.82 9.14 82.33
C SER A 412 42.10 9.98 82.27
N ALA A 413 42.43 10.53 81.10
CA ALA A 413 43.61 11.37 80.88
C ALA A 413 43.57 12.65 81.73
N ALA A 414 42.39 13.27 81.88
CA ALA A 414 42.19 14.44 82.72
C ALA A 414 42.41 14.13 84.22
N ARG A 415 41.98 12.97 84.70
CA ARG A 415 42.23 12.52 86.08
C ARG A 415 43.71 12.26 86.35
N SER A 416 44.45 11.79 85.35
CA SER A 416 45.91 11.59 85.43
C SER A 416 46.74 12.87 85.20
N GLY A 417 46.10 14.01 84.92
CA GLY A 417 46.78 15.30 84.73
C GLY A 417 47.56 15.46 83.42
N PHE A 418 47.35 14.58 82.43
CA PHE A 418 48.12 14.57 81.18
C PHE A 418 47.39 15.33 80.05
N ALA A 419 47.61 16.65 80.00
CA ALA A 419 46.91 17.57 79.09
C ALA A 419 47.00 17.20 77.59
N PRO A 420 48.14 16.76 77.02
CA PRO A 420 48.22 16.44 75.59
C PRO A 420 47.24 15.35 75.14
N ARG A 421 47.06 14.29 75.94
CA ARG A 421 46.12 13.20 75.63
C ARG A 421 44.66 13.59 75.81
N VAL A 422 44.38 14.57 76.66
CA VAL A 422 43.04 15.18 76.77
C VAL A 422 42.70 15.92 75.47
N ASP A 423 43.66 16.67 74.91
CA ASP A 423 43.45 17.42 73.68
C ASP A 423 43.42 16.51 72.44
N ASP A 424 44.22 15.44 72.41
CA ASP A 424 44.10 14.39 71.38
C ASP A 424 42.72 13.72 71.41
N ALA A 425 42.23 13.32 72.59
CA ALA A 425 40.91 12.72 72.73
C ALA A 425 39.79 13.70 72.32
N LYS A 426 39.90 15.00 72.63
CA LYS A 426 38.95 16.03 72.14
C LYS A 426 38.97 16.13 70.62
N ARG A 427 40.15 16.16 69.99
CA ARG A 427 40.29 16.20 68.53
C ARG A 427 39.67 14.98 67.86
N CYS A 428 39.92 13.79 68.40
CA CYS A 428 39.30 12.55 67.92
C CYS A 428 37.77 12.58 68.08
N ILE A 429 37.25 13.06 69.22
CA ILE A 429 35.80 13.21 69.43
C ILE A 429 35.17 14.12 68.37
N GLU A 430 35.76 15.30 68.11
CA GLU A 430 35.21 16.22 67.11
C GLU A 430 35.32 15.66 65.68
N GLN A 431 36.39 14.93 65.36
CA GLN A 431 36.52 14.22 64.09
C GLN A 431 35.41 13.17 63.90
N TYR A 432 35.17 12.31 64.89
CA TYR A 432 34.12 11.29 64.80
C TYR A 432 32.71 11.87 64.87
N LYS A 433 32.49 13.01 65.53
CA LYS A 433 31.23 13.76 65.44
C LYS A 433 30.99 14.27 64.02
N GLY A 434 32.00 14.89 63.39
CA GLY A 434 31.93 15.33 62.00
C GLY A 434 31.63 14.17 61.04
N ALA A 435 32.35 13.06 61.17
CA ALA A 435 32.13 11.86 60.36
C ALA A 435 30.73 11.27 60.58
N ARG A 436 30.23 11.22 61.82
CA ARG A 436 28.88 10.73 62.13
C ARG A 436 27.80 11.55 61.44
N VAL A 437 27.90 12.89 61.52
CA VAL A 437 26.95 13.79 60.84
C VAL A 437 26.97 13.56 59.32
N GLU A 438 28.16 13.38 58.73
CA GLU A 438 28.29 13.06 57.31
C GLU A 438 27.64 11.72 56.94
N TYR A 439 27.82 10.66 57.75
CA TYR A 439 27.17 9.37 57.52
C TYR A 439 25.64 9.44 57.70
N GLU A 440 25.15 10.19 58.69
CA GLU A 440 23.72 10.42 58.92
C GLU A 440 23.08 11.16 57.74
N GLN A 441 23.77 12.19 57.21
CA GLN A 441 23.33 12.93 56.04
C GLN A 441 23.29 12.03 54.79
N LYS A 442 24.36 11.29 54.49
CA LYS A 442 24.40 10.35 53.34
C LYS A 442 23.38 9.21 53.47
N SER A 443 23.05 8.81 54.71
CA SER A 443 21.98 7.85 54.99
C SER A 443 20.61 8.43 54.65
N ALA A 444 20.34 9.69 54.99
CA ALA A 444 19.10 10.37 54.61
C ALA A 444 18.98 10.49 53.08
N GLU A 445 20.03 10.96 52.41
CA GLU A 445 20.10 11.08 50.94
C GLU A 445 19.86 9.73 50.24
N SER A 446 20.51 8.66 50.72
CA SER A 446 20.31 7.31 50.15
C SER A 446 18.88 6.80 50.37
N SER A 447 18.28 7.10 51.54
CA SER A 447 16.90 6.71 51.84
C SER A 447 15.89 7.40 50.93
N ASP A 448 16.09 8.68 50.64
CA ASP A 448 15.25 9.44 49.72
C ASP A 448 15.36 8.90 48.29
N ILE A 449 16.59 8.60 47.83
CA ILE A 449 16.82 7.99 46.51
C ILE A 449 16.12 6.63 46.40
N ILE A 450 16.23 5.77 47.42
CA ILE A 450 15.54 4.46 47.44
C ILE A 450 14.02 4.64 47.35
N LYS A 451 13.46 5.64 48.06
CA LYS A 451 12.04 5.95 47.99
C LYS A 451 11.62 6.35 46.58
N THR A 452 12.34 7.25 45.94
CA THR A 452 12.08 7.65 44.54
C THR A 452 12.19 6.46 43.58
N ILE A 453 13.19 5.59 43.74
CA ILE A 453 13.35 4.39 42.93
C ILE A 453 12.14 3.45 43.09
N ARG A 454 11.64 3.25 44.31
CA ARG A 454 10.45 2.44 44.56
C ARG A 454 9.19 3.00 43.90
N GLU A 455 9.02 4.32 43.93
CA GLU A 455 7.92 5.01 43.23
C GLU A 455 8.04 4.84 41.71
N GLU A 456 9.21 5.11 41.12
CA GLU A 456 9.47 4.91 39.69
C GLU A 456 9.23 3.44 39.28
N MET A 457 9.73 2.47 40.05
CA MET A 457 9.48 1.05 39.81
C MET A 457 8.00 0.70 39.86
N GLY A 458 7.23 1.26 40.81
CA GLY A 458 5.79 1.05 40.90
C GLY A 458 5.06 1.50 39.63
N THR A 459 5.42 2.67 39.11
CA THR A 459 4.85 3.17 37.84
C THR A 459 5.22 2.29 36.63
N LEU A 460 6.46 1.80 36.58
CA LEU A 460 6.90 0.87 35.53
C LEU A 460 6.20 -0.49 35.66
N ASP A 461 5.94 -0.94 36.88
CA ASP A 461 5.24 -2.18 37.17
C ASP A 461 3.77 -2.12 36.73
N GLU A 462 3.10 -0.99 36.91
CA GLU A 462 1.75 -0.76 36.37
C GLU A 462 1.75 -0.79 34.83
N LYS A 463 2.70 -0.06 34.20
CA LYS A 463 2.86 -0.04 32.73
C LYS A 463 3.19 -1.43 32.15
N LEU A 464 4.09 -2.18 32.79
CA LEU A 464 4.41 -3.55 32.38
C LEU A 464 3.23 -4.50 32.60
N HIS A 465 2.38 -4.24 33.60
CA HIS A 465 1.22 -5.09 33.87
C HIS A 465 0.15 -4.93 32.78
N SER A 466 -0.09 -3.69 32.35
CA SER A 466 -1.04 -3.40 31.28
C SER A 466 -0.58 -3.95 29.93
N LEU A 467 0.74 -3.95 29.66
CA LEU A 467 1.31 -4.49 28.42
C LEU A 467 1.43 -6.02 28.43
N ARG A 468 1.77 -6.65 29.58
CA ARG A 468 1.95 -8.10 29.67
C ARG A 468 1.54 -8.64 31.06
N PRO A 469 0.26 -9.03 31.22
CA PRO A 469 -0.24 -9.62 32.47
C PRO A 469 0.48 -10.93 32.81
N GLY A 470 0.77 -11.16 34.10
CA GLY A 470 1.36 -12.42 34.58
C GLY A 470 2.87 -12.55 34.49
N LEU A 471 3.60 -11.50 34.09
CA LEU A 471 5.06 -11.49 34.20
C LEU A 471 5.48 -11.61 35.69
N LYS A 472 6.26 -12.63 36.05
CA LYS A 472 6.89 -12.71 37.38
C LYS A 472 7.90 -11.58 37.52
N ARG A 473 7.88 -10.91 38.67
CA ARG A 473 8.68 -9.72 38.95
C ARG A 473 9.52 -9.95 40.19
N ASP A 474 10.82 -9.72 40.07
CA ASP A 474 11.69 -9.64 41.24
C ASP A 474 11.44 -8.35 42.03
N THR A 475 11.59 -8.46 43.34
CA THR A 475 11.47 -7.35 44.28
C THR A 475 12.83 -6.72 44.54
N LEU A 476 12.82 -5.46 44.97
CA LEU A 476 14.05 -4.76 45.38
C LEU A 476 14.75 -5.52 46.51
N GLU A 477 13.98 -6.08 47.43
CA GLU A 477 14.46 -6.87 48.55
C GLU A 477 15.15 -8.16 48.09
N ASN A 478 14.61 -8.89 47.10
CA ASN A 478 15.25 -10.08 46.55
C ASN A 478 16.62 -9.73 45.93
N ARG A 479 16.67 -8.66 45.13
CA ARG A 479 17.88 -8.25 44.43
C ARG A 479 18.96 -7.71 45.39
N TYR A 480 18.53 -7.01 46.43
CA TYR A 480 19.41 -6.58 47.51
C TYR A 480 19.99 -7.78 48.28
N GLU A 481 19.18 -8.79 48.63
CA GLU A 481 19.67 -10.00 49.29
C GLU A 481 20.66 -10.79 48.41
N GLU A 482 20.46 -10.84 47.09
CA GLU A 482 21.44 -11.43 46.16
C GLU A 482 22.79 -10.70 46.16
N LEU A 483 22.78 -9.36 46.06
CA LEU A 483 24.02 -8.57 46.09
C LEU A 483 24.71 -8.66 47.45
N LYS A 484 23.93 -8.70 48.53
CA LYS A 484 24.41 -8.91 49.90
C LYS A 484 25.03 -10.28 50.07
N GLN A 485 24.43 -11.34 49.52
CA GLN A 485 25.00 -12.69 49.50
C GLN A 485 26.30 -12.73 48.68
N LYS A 486 26.36 -12.09 47.50
CA LYS A 486 27.59 -11.97 46.73
C LYS A 486 28.70 -11.25 47.50
N LYS A 487 28.36 -10.15 48.20
CA LYS A 487 29.28 -9.46 49.13
C LYS A 487 29.73 -10.44 50.23
N GLY A 488 28.80 -11.10 50.91
CA GLY A 488 29.09 -12.06 51.99
C GLY A 488 29.94 -13.24 51.56
N GLN A 489 29.71 -13.81 50.37
CA GLN A 489 30.51 -14.89 49.77
C GLN A 489 31.93 -14.42 49.45
N ALA A 490 32.08 -13.23 48.88
CA ALA A 490 33.40 -12.65 48.63
C ALA A 490 34.20 -12.50 49.94
N PHE A 491 33.56 -12.07 51.02
CA PHE A 491 34.19 -11.95 52.34
C PHE A 491 34.31 -13.26 53.13
N SER A 492 33.57 -14.32 52.81
CA SER A 492 33.63 -15.62 53.49
C SER A 492 34.68 -16.58 52.94
N VAL A 493 35.16 -16.38 51.71
CA VAL A 493 36.27 -17.14 51.09
C VAL A 493 37.61 -16.94 51.83
N MET A 494 37.66 -16.08 52.87
CA MET A 494 38.82 -15.89 53.75
C MET A 494 38.52 -16.11 55.26
N SER A 495 37.77 -17.15 55.63
CA SER A 495 38.06 -17.84 56.90
C SER A 495 38.83 -19.12 56.55
N ILE A 496 40.13 -19.26 56.84
CA ILE A 496 40.58 -19.55 58.21
C ILE A 496 42.06 -19.11 58.49
N ASP A 497 42.85 -18.65 57.51
CA ASP A 497 44.31 -18.43 57.76
C ASP A 497 44.84 -16.99 57.64
N GLY A 498 44.00 -15.99 57.37
CA GLY A 498 44.47 -14.61 57.09
C GLY A 498 44.26 -13.56 58.18
N ILE A 499 43.34 -13.77 59.13
CA ILE A 499 42.88 -12.72 60.06
C ILE A 499 43.51 -12.93 61.44
N VAL A 500 44.85 -12.90 61.51
CA VAL A 500 45.56 -12.69 62.80
C VAL A 500 46.57 -11.55 62.72
N PHE A 501 46.89 -10.99 61.55
CA PHE A 501 47.93 -9.96 61.43
C PHE A 501 47.48 -8.75 60.61
N SER A 502 46.73 -7.83 61.21
CA SER A 502 46.79 -6.39 60.85
C SER A 502 45.96 -5.45 61.73
N PHE A 503 45.24 -5.92 62.75
CA PHE A 503 44.45 -5.04 63.64
C PHE A 503 45.21 -4.42 64.82
N TYR A 504 46.53 -4.61 64.92
CA TYR A 504 47.36 -3.90 65.90
C TYR A 504 48.54 -3.22 65.20
N HIS A 505 48.70 -1.92 65.51
CA HIS A 505 49.70 -0.96 65.04
C HIS A 505 49.37 -0.18 63.77
N ARG A 506 48.73 0.98 63.97
CA ARG A 506 49.23 2.29 63.50
C ARG A 506 48.64 3.39 64.38
N LEU A 507 49.23 3.58 65.56
CA LEU A 507 49.29 4.91 66.17
C LEU A 507 50.46 5.64 65.51
N PRO A 508 50.32 6.92 65.12
CA PRO A 508 51.46 7.71 64.70
C PRO A 508 52.38 7.98 65.89
N GLN A 509 53.70 7.84 65.69
CA GLN A 509 54.71 8.46 66.54
C GLN A 509 54.87 9.93 66.15
#